data_AF-Q3JC33-F1
#
_entry.id   AF-Q3JC33-F1
#
_cell.length_a   1.000
_cell.length_b   1.000
_cell.length_c   1.000
_cell.angle_alpha   90.00
_cell.angle_beta   90.00
_cell.angle_gamma   90.00
#
_symmetry.space_group_name_H-M   'P 1'
#
loop_
_entity.id
_entity.type
_entity.pdbx_description
1 polymer ?
#
loop_
_entity_poly.entity_id
_entity_poly.type
_entity_poly.pdbx_seq_one_letter_code
_entity_poly.pdbx_strand_id
1 'polypeptide(L)' 'MERIFARPTSGTIPWSDIESLFVSLGADVSERAGSRVAVVLFGEVKVFHRPHPSPDTDKGAVNSIREWLDLHEVKP' A
#
# COMPACT_ATOMS: atom_id res chain seq x y z
N MET A 1 5.29 6.52 7.89
CA MET A 1 4.18 7.30 7.31
C MET A 1 4.67 8.31 6.26
N GLU A 2 5.72 9.08 6.55
CA GLU A 2 6.20 10.20 5.70
C GLU A 2 6.62 9.83 4.25
N ARG A 3 7.09 8.61 3.99
CA ARG A 3 7.63 8.24 2.66
C ARG A 3 6.58 8.03 1.56
N ILE A 4 5.35 7.63 1.90
CA ILE A 4 4.25 7.41 0.94
C ILE A 4 3.68 8.75 0.45
N PHE A 5 3.72 9.77 1.31
CA PHE A 5 3.26 11.13 1.04
C PHE A 5 4.36 12.08 0.55
N ALA A 6 5.64 11.66 0.54
CA ALA A 6 6.76 12.46 0.06
C ALA A 6 6.65 12.82 -1.44
N ARG A 7 7.10 14.03 -1.81
CA ARG A 7 7.26 14.49 -3.19
C ARG A 7 8.74 14.78 -3.49
N PRO A 8 9.37 14.12 -4.48
CA PRO A 8 8.81 13.09 -5.35
C PRO A 8 8.49 11.79 -4.60
N THR A 9 7.56 11.00 -5.14
CA THR A 9 7.31 9.63 -4.67
C THR A 9 8.65 8.90 -4.55
N SER A 10 8.99 8.44 -3.35
CA SER A 10 10.21 7.64 -3.15
C SER A 10 10.21 6.48 -4.15
N GLY A 11 11.27 6.37 -4.95
CA GLY A 11 11.34 5.40 -6.05
C GLY A 11 11.37 3.93 -5.62
N THR A 12 11.49 3.68 -4.31
CA THR A 12 11.62 2.37 -3.68
C THR A 12 10.93 2.40 -2.31
N ILE A 13 9.64 2.08 -2.24
CA ILE A 13 8.93 1.90 -0.95
C ILE A 13 8.87 0.39 -0.68
N PRO A 14 9.53 -0.10 0.40
CA PRO A 14 9.41 -1.48 0.81
C PRO A 14 7.96 -1.84 1.06
N TRP A 15 7.52 -3.01 0.59
CA TRP A 15 6.15 -3.46 0.82
C TRP A 15 5.78 -3.51 2.32
N SER A 16 6.73 -3.83 3.19
CA SER A 16 6.55 -3.82 4.65
C SER A 16 6.14 -2.45 5.21
N ASP A 17 6.64 -1.36 4.62
CA ASP A 17 6.27 0.01 5.03
C ASP A 17 4.81 0.31 4.64
N ILE A 18 4.35 -0.22 3.50
CA ILE A 18 2.97 -0.10 3.02
C ILE A 18 2.01 -0.93 3.89
N GLU A 19 2.36 -2.18 4.19
CA GLU A 19 1.56 -3.01 5.11
C GLU A 19 1.44 -2.34 6.49
N SER A 20 2.54 -1.81 7.02
CA SER A 20 2.53 -1.09 8.29
C SER A 20 1.62 0.13 8.25
N LEU A 21 1.61 0.89 7.13
CA LEU A 21 0.68 1.99 6.94
C LEU A 21 -0.77 1.50 6.98
N PHE A 22 -1.11 0.47 6.21
CA PHE A 22 -2.47 -0.07 6.19
C PHE A 22 -2.93 -0.53 7.58
N VAL A 23 -2.10 -1.28 8.30
CA VAL A 23 -2.40 -1.71 9.67
C VAL A 23 -2.61 -0.50 10.59
N SER A 24 -1.77 0.54 10.48
CA SER A 24 -1.92 1.76 11.29
C SER A 24 -3.21 2.53 11.01
N LEU A 25 -3.76 2.40 9.79
CA LEU A 25 -5.06 2.97 9.40
C LEU A 25 -6.25 2.07 9.78
N GLY A 26 -5.99 0.93 10.45
CA GLY A 26 -7.03 -0.03 10.85
C GLY A 26 -7.44 -1.01 9.76
N ALA A 27 -6.60 -1.22 8.74
CA ALA A 27 -6.89 -2.19 7.70
C ALA A 27 -6.76 -3.63 8.21
N ASP A 28 -7.62 -4.51 7.70
CA ASP A 28 -7.42 -5.96 7.79
C ASP A 28 -6.63 -6.42 6.55
N VAL A 29 -5.45 -6.99 6.79
CA VAL A 29 -4.50 -7.42 5.76
C VAL A 29 -4.38 -8.93 5.80
N SER A 30 -4.72 -9.59 4.69
CA SER A 30 -4.69 -11.06 4.59
C SER A 30 -3.98 -11.56 3.33
N GLU A 31 -3.20 -12.63 3.48
CA GLU A 31 -2.54 -13.28 2.36
C GLU A 31 -3.54 -14.08 1.52
N ARG A 32 -3.34 -14.08 0.20
CA ARG A 32 -4.13 -14.83 -0.78
C ARG A 32 -3.21 -15.75 -1.60
N ALA A 33 -3.79 -16.56 -2.49
CA ALA A 33 -3.03 -17.47 -3.34
C ALA A 33 -1.96 -16.73 -4.19
N GLY A 34 -0.72 -17.22 -4.10
CA GLY A 34 0.46 -16.60 -4.73
C GLY A 34 1.00 -15.43 -3.92
N SER A 35 1.58 -14.42 -4.59
CA SER A 35 2.08 -13.20 -3.94
C SER A 35 0.98 -12.14 -3.71
N ARG A 36 -0.30 -12.53 -3.64
CA ARG A 36 -1.40 -11.57 -3.50
C ARG A 36 -1.69 -11.25 -2.04
N VAL A 37 -2.01 -10.00 -1.77
CA VAL A 37 -2.40 -9.49 -0.46
C VAL A 37 -3.74 -8.77 -0.61
N ALA A 38 -4.74 -9.19 0.16
CA ALA A 38 -6.00 -8.49 0.26
C ALA A 38 -5.95 -7.50 1.44
N VAL A 39 -6.34 -6.26 1.19
CA VAL A 39 -6.41 -5.18 2.17
C VAL A 39 -7.87 -4.73 2.24
N VAL A 40 -8.47 -4.85 3.42
CA VAL A 40 -9.79 -4.34 3.72
C VAL A 40 -9.64 -3.06 4.53
N LEU A 41 -10.01 -1.93 3.94
CA LEU A 41 -9.93 -0.61 4.59
C LEU A 41 -11.06 0.27 4.05
N PHE A 42 -11.60 1.16 4.88
CA PHE A 42 -12.76 2.01 4.53
C PHE A 42 -14.02 1.23 4.08
N GLY A 43 -14.14 -0.05 4.46
CA GLY A 43 -15.21 -0.93 3.98
C GLY A 43 -15.01 -1.46 2.55
N GLU A 44 -13.89 -1.14 1.90
CA GLU A 44 -13.52 -1.62 0.57
C GLU A 44 -12.47 -2.72 0.65
N VAL A 45 -12.47 -3.60 -0.36
CA VAL A 45 -11.42 -4.62 -0.53
C VAL A 45 -10.57 -4.26 -1.74
N LYS A 46 -9.26 -4.08 -1.53
CA LYS A 46 -8.26 -3.96 -2.60
C LYS A 46 -7.32 -5.15 -2.55
N VAL A 47 -6.88 -5.62 -3.73
CA VAL A 47 -5.92 -6.71 -3.84
C VAL A 47 -4.67 -6.19 -4.52
N PHE A 48 -3.53 -6.35 -3.84
CA PHE A 48 -2.22 -5.94 -4.33
C PHE A 48 -1.33 -7.17 -4.54
N HIS A 49 -0.32 -7.01 -5.38
CA HIS A 49 0.75 -8.00 -5.52
C HIS A 49 1.94 -7.57 -4.67
N ARG A 50 2.41 -8.47 -3.81
CA ARG A 50 3.73 -8.35 -3.19
C ARG A 50 4.78 -8.35 -4.29
N PRO A 51 5.71 -7.38 -4.27
CA PRO A 51 6.77 -7.32 -5.26
C PRO A 51 7.68 -8.55 -5.14
N HIS A 52 8.07 -9.11 -6.28
CA HIS A 52 8.98 -10.24 -6.38
C HIS A 52 9.73 -10.20 -7.72
N PRO A 53 11.07 -10.44 -7.76
CA PRO A 53 11.95 -10.82 -6.65
C PRO A 53 12.45 -9.65 -5.80
N SER A 54 12.28 -8.40 -6.26
CA SER A 54 12.66 -7.22 -5.48
C SER A 54 11.67 -6.97 -4.34
N PRO A 55 12.12 -6.50 -3.15
CA PRO A 55 11.23 -6.12 -2.06
C PRO A 55 10.54 -4.76 -2.30
N ASP A 56 10.95 -4.03 -3.34
CA ASP A 56 10.45 -2.70 -3.64
C ASP A 56 9.12 -2.77 -4.39
N THR A 57 8.14 -2.04 -3.86
CA THR A 57 6.84 -1.88 -4.50
C THR A 57 7.00 -1.02 -5.75
N ASP A 58 6.44 -1.48 -6.87
CA ASP A 58 6.55 -0.72 -8.12
C ASP A 58 5.76 0.60 -8.05
N LYS A 59 6.15 1.55 -8.90
CA LYS A 59 5.54 2.89 -8.91
C LYS A 59 4.04 2.88 -9.20
N GLY A 60 3.55 1.91 -9.97
CA GLY A 60 2.13 1.77 -10.28
C GLY A 60 1.32 1.39 -9.05
N ALA A 61 1.77 0.39 -8.31
CA ALA A 61 1.16 0.02 -7.02
C ALA A 61 1.22 1.16 -6.01
N VAL A 62 2.36 1.85 -5.87
CA VAL A 62 2.47 3.01 -4.97
C VAL A 62 1.49 4.14 -5.36
N ASN A 63 1.32 4.42 -6.65
CA ASN A 63 0.36 5.43 -7.12
C ASN A 63 -1.09 5.02 -6.83
N SER A 64 -1.45 3.75 -7.10
CA SER A 64 -2.79 3.22 -6.81
C SER A 64 -3.12 3.30 -5.32
N ILE A 65 -2.16 2.99 -4.44
CA ILE A 65 -2.32 3.11 -2.99
C ILE A 65 -2.55 4.58 -2.61
N ARG A 66 -1.77 5.51 -3.17
CA ARG A 66 -1.92 6.94 -2.87
C ARG A 66 -3.26 7.49 -3.30
N GLU A 67 -3.71 7.18 -4.52
CA GLU A 67 -5.01 7.62 -5.03
C GLU A 67 -6.15 7.11 -4.15
N TRP A 68 -6.04 5.85 -3.67
CA TRP A 68 -7.02 5.29 -2.76
C TRP A 68 -7.04 6.01 -1.41
N LEU A 69 -5.87 6.27 -0.82
CA LEU A 69 -5.79 7.02 0.44
C LEU A 69 -6.30 8.47 0.31
N ASP A 70 -6.00 9.15 -0.80
CA ASP A 70 -6.43 10.52 -1.08
C ASP A 70 -7.96 10.61 -1.25
N LEU A 71 -8.57 9.61 -1.91
CA LEU A 71 -10.03 9.51 -2.05
C LEU A 71 -10.74 9.44 -0.69
N HIS A 72 -10.11 8.82 0.31
CA HIS A 72 -10.62 8.72 1.67
C HIS A 72 -10.08 9.82 2.60
N GLU A 73 -9.57 10.91 2.02
CA GLU A 73 -9.07 12.10 2.72
C GLU A 73 -7.96 11.80 3.74
N VAL A 74 -7.24 10.69 3.58
CA VAL A 74 -6.07 10.38 4.41
C VAL A 74 -4.93 11.28 3.99
N LYS A 75 -4.71 12.32 4.79
CA LYS A 75 -3.59 13.24 4.67
C LYS A 75 -2.43 12.77 5.57
N PRO A 76 -1.18 13.11 5.23
CA PRO A 76 -0.03 12.81 6.06
C PRO A 76 -0.15 13.34 7.48
#